data_AF-A0A0N8WAZ3-F1
#
_entry.id   AF-A0A0N8WAZ3-F1
#
_cell.length_a   1.000
_cell.length_b   1.000
_cell.length_c   1.000
_cell.angle_alpha   90.00
_cell.angle_beta   90.00
_cell.angle_gamma   90.00
#
_symmetry.space_group_name_H-M   'P 1'
#
loop_
_entity.id
_entity.type
_entity.pdbx_description
1 polymer ?
#
loop_
_entity_poly.entity_id
_entity_poly.type
_entity_poly.pdbx_seq_one_letter_code
_entity_poly.pdbx_strand_id
1 'polypeptide(L)' 'GTFVAYVPAIPGCHAWGRTPEEAQAEIANVFEMIKEEYREEGRRLPQDVDLEAVHACQS' A
#
# COMPACT_ATOMS: atom_id res chain seq x y z
N GLY A 1 -19.16 -3.97 0.02
CA GLY A 1 -18.07 -3.17 0.60
C GLY A 1 -16.80 -3.44 -0.15
N THR A 2 -16.06 -2.40 -0.50
CA THR A 2 -14.65 -2.52 -0.90
C THR A 2 -13.82 -1.87 0.20
N PHE A 3 -12.67 -2.44 0.51
CA PHE A 3 -11.72 -1.89 1.47
C PHE A 3 -10.51 -1.39 0.69
N VAL A 4 -9.90 -0.32 1.17
CA VAL A 4 -8.69 0.26 0.60
C VAL A 4 -7.59 0.23 1.66
N ALA A 5 -6.38 -0.09 1.24
CA ALA A 5 -5.18 0.10 2.06
C ALA A 5 -4.18 0.93 1.27
N TYR A 6 -3.38 1.74 1.96
CA TYR A 6 -2.41 2.62 1.32
C TYR A 6 -1.17 2.84 2.19
N VAL A 7 -0.09 3.33 1.58
CA VAL A 7 1.12 3.74 2.29
C VAL A 7 1.16 5.27 2.29
N PRO A 8 0.90 5.96 3.42
CA PRO A 8 0.81 7.42 3.46
C PRO A 8 2.06 8.11 2.90
N ALA A 9 3.23 7.52 3.15
CA ALA A 9 4.51 8.07 2.69
C ALA A 9 4.83 7.82 1.21
N ILE A 10 4.05 6.99 0.50
CA ILE A 10 4.24 6.70 -0.93
C ILE A 10 2.97 7.10 -1.70
N PRO A 11 2.91 8.35 -2.21
CA PRO A 11 1.76 8.83 -2.96
C PRO A 11 1.41 7.93 -4.13
N GLY A 12 0.13 7.56 -4.23
CA GLY A 12 -0.36 6.67 -5.29
C GLY A 12 -0.32 5.18 -4.95
N CYS A 13 0.35 4.77 -3.86
CA CYS A 13 0.38 3.38 -3.42
C CYS A 13 -0.93 3.01 -2.71
N HIS A 14 -1.84 2.35 -3.44
CA HIS A 14 -3.13 1.90 -2.93
C HIS A 14 -3.43 0.48 -3.41
N ALA A 15 -4.16 -0.27 -2.60
CA ALA A 15 -4.69 -1.58 -2.96
C ALA A 15 -6.13 -1.74 -2.48
N TRP A 16 -6.89 -2.60 -3.15
CA TRP A 16 -8.30 -2.85 -2.86
C TRP A 16 -8.53 -4.31 -2.46
N GLY A 17 -9.50 -4.54 -1.57
CA GLY A 17 -9.94 -5.88 -1.18
C GLY A 17 -11.42 -5.93 -0.85
N ARG A 18 -12.02 -7.12 -0.83
CA ARG A 18 -13.40 -7.34 -0.35
C ARG A 18 -13.46 -7.38 1.17
N THR A 19 -12.32 -7.63 1.84
CA THR A 19 -12.13 -7.52 3.29
C THR A 19 -10.93 -6.61 3.61
N PRO A 20 -10.80 -6.11 4.85
CA PRO A 20 -9.61 -5.39 5.30
C PRO A 20 -8.32 -6.20 5.11
N GLU A 21 -8.37 -7.50 5.40
CA GLU A 21 -7.24 -8.41 5.29
C GLU A 21 -6.82 -8.60 3.83
N GLU A 22 -7.78 -8.69 2.90
CA GLU A 22 -7.48 -8.73 1.47
C GLU A 22 -6.80 -7.43 1.02
N ALA A 23 -7.34 -6.26 1.39
CA ALA A 23 -6.72 -4.99 1.03
C ALA A 23 -5.31 -4.84 1.62
N GLN A 24 -5.10 -5.31 2.85
CA GLN A 24 -3.82 -5.30 3.56
C GLN A 24 -2.78 -6.23 2.90
N ALA A 25 -3.19 -7.44 2.51
CA ALA A 25 -2.32 -8.38 1.81
C ALA A 25 -1.89 -7.84 0.44
N GLU A 26 -2.82 -7.25 -0.30
CA GLU A 26 -2.54 -6.66 -1.61
C GLU A 26 -1.59 -5.46 -1.50
N ILE A 27 -1.79 -4.54 -0.54
CA ILE A 27 -0.87 -3.40 -0.37
C ILE A 27 0.53 -3.84 0.06
N ALA A 28 0.66 -4.93 0.85
CA ALA A 28 1.96 -5.47 1.24
C ALA A 28 2.72 -6.02 0.03
N ASN A 29 2.03 -6.74 -0.88
CA ASN A 29 2.63 -7.22 -2.12
C ASN A 29 3.09 -6.05 -3.02
N VAL A 30 2.24 -5.03 -3.18
CA VAL A 30 2.57 -3.82 -3.96
C VAL A 30 3.75 -3.09 -3.35
N PHE A 31 3.79 -2.96 -2.02
CA PHE A 31 4.87 -2.30 -1.32
C PHE A 31 6.22 -3.00 -1.52
N GLU A 32 6.28 -4.34 -1.47
CA GLU A 32 7.51 -5.08 -1.75
C GLU A 32 8.01 -4.87 -3.19
N MET A 33 7.11 -4.78 -4.18
CA MET A 33 7.50 -4.44 -5.55
C MET A 33 8.12 -3.04 -5.65
N ILE A 34 7.51 -2.04 -4.99
CA ILE A 34 8.03 -0.67 -4.96
C ILE A 34 9.38 -0.59 -4.23
N LYS A 35 9.56 -1.35 -3.15
CA LYS A 35 10.84 -1.42 -2.43
C LYS A 35 11.95 -1.95 -3.33
N GLU A 36 11.67 -2.96 -4.13
CA GLU A 36 12.62 -3.51 -5.09
C GLU A 36 12.98 -2.47 -6.15
N GLU A 37 12.00 -1.80 -6.75
CA GLU A 37 12.21 -0.73 -7.74
C GLU A 37 13.10 0.40 -7.17
N TYR A 38 12.82 0.86 -5.95
CA TYR A 38 13.65 1.87 -5.28
C TYR A 38 15.09 1.39 -5.08
N ARG A 39 15.28 0.11 -4.74
CA ARG A 39 16.61 -0.48 -4.57
C ARG A 39 17.37 -0.53 -5.89
N GLU A 40 16.71 -0.94 -6.97
CA GLU A 40 17.29 -0.99 -8.32
C GLU A 40 17.68 0.41 -8.83
N GLU A 41 16.87 1.43 -8.49
CA GLU A 41 17.14 2.83 -8.84
C GLU A 41 18.15 3.54 -7.91
N GLY A 42 18.65 2.87 -6.87
CA GLY A 42 19.53 3.47 -5.87
C GLY A 42 18.85 4.56 -5.02
N ARG A 43 17.53 4.56 -4.97
CA ARG A 43 16.70 5.48 -4.19
C ARG A 43 16.51 4.93 -2.78
N ARG A 44 16.25 5.85 -1.84
CA ARG A 44 15.86 5.49 -0.47
C ARG A 44 14.36 5.62 -0.32
N LEU A 45 13.77 4.67 0.40
CA LEU A 45 12.38 4.77 0.82
C LEU A 45 12.19 5.96 1.78
N PRO A 46 10.98 6.53 1.86
CA PRO A 46 10.61 7.50 2.88
C PRO A 46 10.80 6.95 4.31
N GLN A 47 11.03 7.81 5.30
CA GLN A 47 11.33 7.41 6.68
C GLN A 47 10.13 6.87 7.48
N ASP A 48 8.89 7.07 7.00
CA ASP A 48 7.65 6.75 7.73
C ASP A 48 6.72 5.82 6.91
N VAL A 49 7.18 4.61 6.59
CA VAL A 49 6.39 3.61 5.85
C VAL A 49 5.64 2.68 6.80
N ASP A 50 4.67 3.22 7.54
CA ASP A 50 3.66 2.40 8.22
C ASP A 50 2.49 2.09 7.26
N LEU A 51 2.13 0.81 7.17
CA LEU A 51 1.00 0.34 6.37
C LEU A 51 -0.30 0.58 7.16
N GLU A 52 -1.07 1.59 6.78
CA GLU A 52 -2.39 1.86 7.36
C GLU A 52 -3.51 1.40 6.41
N ALA A 53 -4.40 0.54 6.91
CA ALA A 53 -5.63 0.19 6.22
C ALA A 53 -6.73 1.17 6.62
N VAL A 54 -7.21 2.01 5.69
CA VAL A 54 -8.27 2.98 5.97
C VAL A 54 -9.42 2.83 4.98
N HIS A 55 -10.62 2.75 5.56
CA HIS A 55 -11.91 2.47 4.95
C HIS A 55 -12.22 3.30 3.68
N ALA A 56 -12.85 2.72 2.66
CA ALA A 56 -13.49 3.52 1.59
C ALA A 56 -14.78 2.88 1.01
N CYS A 57 -15.89 3.56 1.31
CA CYS A 57 -17.25 3.55 0.74
C CYS A 57 -17.74 2.41 -0.18
N GLN A 58 -18.93 1.90 0.19
CA GLN A 58 -19.86 1.22 -0.70
C GLN A 58 -20.59 2.24 -1.57
N SER A 59 -20.35 2.22 -2.88
CA SER A 59 -21.28 2.76 -3.90
C SER A 59 -22.20 1.66 -4.40
#